data_AF-A0A5B8VQ36-F1
#
_entry.id   AF-A0A5B8VQ36-F1
#
_cell.length_a   1.000
_cell.length_b   1.000
_cell.length_c   1.000
_cell.angle_alpha   90.00
_cell.angle_beta   90.00
_cell.angle_gamma   90.00
#
_symmetry.space_group_name_H-M   'P 1'
#
loop_
_entity.id
_entity.type
_entity.pdbx_description
1 polymer ?
#
loop_
_entity_poly.entity_id
_entity_poly.type
_entity_poly.pdbx_seq_one_letter_code
_entity_poly.pdbx_strand_id
1 'polypeptide(L)'
;MSVEYSSIFSKSNSDILSYNKNSEKQYLNIDSLNTNHYLFSQTSNTPGVTFNFNKGQWNANIGSKLGYITLKQRNLLIGDITSRKFKNLLPIASFQ
;
A
#
# COMPACT_ATOMS: atom_id res chain seq x y z
N MET A 1 -15.89 7.34 24.46
CA MET A 1 -15.97 6.69 23.13
C MET A 1 -15.53 7.71 22.10
N SER A 2 -14.63 7.32 21.21
CA SER A 2 -14.05 8.16 20.18
C SER A 2 -14.34 7.55 18.82
N VAL A 3 -14.73 8.39 17.85
CA VAL A 3 -14.83 8.00 16.44
C VAL A 3 -13.54 8.45 15.77
N GLU A 4 -12.93 7.56 14.99
CA GLU A 4 -11.66 7.79 14.34
C GLU A 4 -11.78 7.56 12.83
N TYR A 5 -11.06 8.35 12.05
CA TYR A 5 -10.95 8.16 10.62
C TYR A 5 -9.52 8.43 10.18
N SER A 6 -8.97 7.54 9.36
CA SER A 6 -7.67 7.72 8.71
C SER A 6 -7.83 7.55 7.21
N SER A 7 -7.20 8.43 6.44
CA SER A 7 -7.05 8.28 4.99
C SER A 7 -5.57 8.39 4.64
N ILE A 8 -5.09 7.44 3.85
CA ILE A 8 -3.69 7.38 3.42
C ILE A 8 -3.69 7.25 1.90
N PHE A 9 -2.94 8.14 1.25
CA PHE A 9 -2.59 7.99 -0.16
C PHE A 9 -1.08 7.88 -0.28
N SER A 10 -0.60 6.85 -0.95
CA SER A 10 0.80 6.70 -1.30
C SER A 10 0.97 6.34 -2.76
N LYS A 11 2.10 6.74 -3.31
CA LYS A 11 2.47 6.52 -4.70
C LYS A 11 3.96 6.21 -4.75
N SER A 12 4.34 5.20 -5.53
CA SER A 12 5.74 4.88 -5.80
C SER A 12 5.93 4.54 -7.27
N ASN A 13 7.17 4.67 -7.71
CA ASN A 13 7.60 4.37 -9.06
C ASN A 13 8.76 3.38 -8.97
N SER A 14 8.74 2.35 -9.81
CA SER A 14 9.81 1.38 -9.96
C SER A 14 10.13 1.26 -11.43
N ASP A 15 11.38 1.49 -11.78
CA ASP A 15 11.90 1.36 -13.14
C ASP A 15 13.07 0.37 -13.11
N ILE A 16 13.03 -0.61 -13.99
CA ILE A 16 14.11 -1.57 -14.21
C ILE A 16 14.38 -1.56 -15.71
N LEU A 17 15.55 -1.06 -16.09
CA LEU A 17 16.06 -1.14 -17.45
C LEU A 17 17.05 -2.28 -17.52
N SER A 18 16.77 -3.25 -18.39
CA SER A 18 17.67 -4.36 -18.68
C SER A 18 18.19 -4.21 -20.11
N TYR A 19 19.43 -4.64 -20.36
CA TYR A 19 20.06 -4.53 -21.67
C TYR A 19 20.65 -5.87 -22.10
N ASN A 20 20.43 -6.23 -23.35
CA ASN A 20 21.03 -7.35 -24.05
C ASN A 20 22.40 -6.98 -24.62
N LYS A 21 23.34 -7.92 -24.52
CA LYS A 21 24.68 -7.80 -25.09
C LYS A 21 24.64 -7.94 -26.61
N ASN A 22 25.23 -7.00 -27.35
CA ASN A 22 25.36 -7.07 -28.80
C ASN A 22 26.59 -7.91 -29.23
N SER A 23 26.76 -8.09 -30.54
CA SER A 23 27.90 -8.80 -31.15
C SER A 23 29.26 -8.20 -30.79
N GLU A 24 29.30 -6.89 -30.48
CA GLU A 24 30.50 -6.14 -30.07
C GLU A 24 30.74 -6.17 -28.56
N LYS A 25 30.02 -7.02 -27.82
CA LYS A 25 30.08 -7.18 -26.36
C LYS A 25 29.62 -5.97 -25.55
N GLN A 26 28.88 -5.05 -26.15
CA GLN A 26 28.29 -3.87 -25.51
C GLN A 26 26.83 -4.12 -25.13
N TYR A 27 26.36 -3.52 -24.03
CA TYR A 27 24.99 -3.66 -23.54
C TYR A 27 24.14 -2.44 -23.93
N LEU A 28 23.88 -2.30 -25.23
CA LEU A 28 23.17 -1.14 -25.78
C LEU A 28 21.72 -1.44 -26.19
N ASN A 29 21.37 -2.71 -26.36
CA ASN A 29 20.04 -3.10 -26.80
C ASN A 29 19.14 -3.31 -25.59
N ILE A 30 18.01 -2.62 -25.50
CA ILE A 30 17.08 -2.82 -24.38
C ILE A 30 16.50 -4.24 -24.43
N ASP A 31 16.45 -4.89 -23.28
CA ASP A 31 15.81 -6.18 -23.10
C ASP A 31 14.34 -5.96 -22.74
N SER A 32 13.46 -6.10 -23.73
CA SER A 32 12.02 -5.90 -23.54
C SER A 32 11.36 -6.92 -22.62
N LEU A 33 11.99 -8.06 -22.37
CA LEU A 33 11.43 -9.10 -21.50
C LEU A 33 11.64 -8.75 -20.01
N ASN A 34 12.83 -8.22 -19.69
CA ASN A 34 13.23 -7.92 -18.32
C ASN A 34 13.19 -6.43 -17.98
N THR A 35 12.86 -5.57 -18.95
CA THR A 35 12.62 -4.14 -18.71
C THR A 35 11.18 -3.92 -18.26
N ASN A 36 11.00 -3.17 -17.17
CA ASN A 36 9.68 -2.78 -16.70
C ASN A 36 9.67 -1.36 -16.13
N HIS A 37 8.53 -0.68 -16.27
CA HIS A 37 8.30 0.61 -15.63
C HIS A 37 6.92 0.58 -14.96
N TYR A 38 6.90 0.38 -13.65
CA TYR A 38 5.67 0.27 -12.87
C TYR A 38 5.44 1.48 -11.98
N LEU A 39 4.21 1.99 -12.04
CA LEU A 39 3.70 2.99 -11.10
C LEU A 39 2.70 2.34 -10.16
N PHE A 40 3.01 2.36 -8.87
CA PHE A 40 2.14 1.84 -7.82
C PHE A 40 1.43 2.99 -7.11
N SER A 41 0.17 2.82 -6.80
CA SER A 41 -0.55 3.70 -5.89
C SER A 41 -1.41 2.91 -4.93
N GLN A 42 -1.51 3.43 -3.72
CA GLN A 42 -2.34 2.87 -2.67
C GLN A 42 -3.22 3.98 -2.09
N THR A 43 -4.50 3.66 -1.92
CA THR A 43 -5.43 4.48 -1.16
C THR A 43 -6.02 3.61 -0.06
N SER A 44 -5.93 4.06 1.18
CA SER A 44 -6.52 3.39 2.34
C SER A 44 -7.47 4.35 3.04
N ASN A 45 -8.67 3.89 3.37
CA ASN A 45 -9.60 4.60 4.25
C ASN A 45 -9.96 3.69 5.40
N THR A 46 -9.84 4.20 6.63
CA THR A 46 -9.92 3.39 7.84
C THR A 46 -10.76 4.11 8.89
N PRO A 47 -12.11 4.10 8.77
CA PRO A 47 -12.99 4.49 9.86
C PRO A 47 -12.96 3.49 11.01
N GLY A 48 -13.22 3.94 12.23
CA GLY A 48 -13.46 3.07 13.37
C GLY A 48 -13.88 3.78 14.64
N VAL A 49 -14.02 2.98 15.68
CA VAL A 49 -14.49 3.42 17.00
C VAL A 49 -13.62 2.81 18.09
N THR A 50 -13.30 3.61 19.09
CA THR A 50 -12.50 3.22 20.24
C THR A 50 -13.17 3.66 21.54
N PHE A 51 -13.24 2.78 22.52
CA PHE A 51 -13.68 3.04 23.89
C PHE A 51 -12.46 3.12 24.79
N ASN A 52 -12.32 4.25 25.46
CA ASN A 52 -11.25 4.48 26.43
C ASN A 52 -11.86 4.42 27.83
N PHE A 53 -11.27 3.60 28.70
CA PHE A 53 -11.62 3.45 30.11
C PHE A 53 -10.42 3.86 30.96
N ASN A 54 -10.58 4.93 31.73
CA ASN A 54 -9.54 5.44 32.62
C ASN A 54 -10.09 5.44 34.05
N LYS A 55 -9.46 4.67 34.95
CA LYS A 55 -9.84 4.60 36.37
C LYS A 55 -8.60 4.54 37.26
N GLY A 56 -8.24 5.67 37.86
CA GLY A 56 -7.05 5.78 38.69
C GLY A 56 -5.77 5.57 37.86
N GLN A 57 -4.96 4.58 38.23
CA GLN A 57 -3.77 4.19 37.47
C GLN A 57 -4.08 3.29 36.27
N TRP A 58 -5.32 2.78 36.15
CA TRP A 58 -5.72 1.85 35.10
C TRP A 58 -6.18 2.59 33.85
N ASN A 59 -5.57 2.30 32.70
CA ASN A 59 -5.97 2.84 31.40
C ASN A 59 -6.16 1.68 30.41
N ALA A 60 -7.38 1.51 29.90
CA ALA A 60 -7.71 0.46 28.93
C ALA A 60 -8.35 1.07 27.68
N ASN A 61 -7.98 0.61 26.50
CA ASN A 61 -8.65 0.98 25.25
C ASN A 61 -9.12 -0.28 24.52
N ILE A 62 -10.37 -0.29 24.07
CA ILE A 62 -10.95 -1.36 23.26
C ILE A 62 -11.70 -0.76 22.07
N GLY A 63 -11.49 -1.29 20.87
CA GLY A 63 -12.09 -0.73 19.68
C GLY A 63 -11.94 -1.61 18.46
N SER A 64 -12.45 -1.10 17.34
CA SER A 64 -12.24 -1.72 16.04
C SER A 64 -12.25 -0.68 14.93
N LYS A 65 -11.49 -0.97 13.87
CA LYS A 65 -11.46 -0.20 12.63
C LYS A 65 -11.77 -1.09 11.43
N LEU A 66 -12.38 -0.51 10.40
CA LEU A 66 -12.61 -1.15 9.11
C LEU A 66 -11.68 -0.51 8.08
N GLY A 67 -10.69 -1.26 7.59
CA GLY A 67 -9.77 -0.78 6.56
C GLY A 67 -10.26 -1.10 5.16
N TYR A 68 -10.39 -0.09 4.30
CA TYR A 68 -10.69 -0.19 2.88
C TYR A 68 -9.47 0.23 2.07
N ILE A 69 -8.75 -0.74 1.49
CA ILE A 69 -7.48 -0.49 0.81
C ILE A 69 -7.64 -0.80 -0.68
N THR A 70 -7.24 0.13 -1.53
CA THR A 70 -7.14 -0.06 -2.99
C THR A 70 -5.68 0.06 -3.40
N LEU A 71 -5.14 -0.98 -4.00
CA LEU A 71 -3.81 -1.00 -4.61
C LEU A 71 -3.98 -0.97 -6.13
N LYS A 72 -3.29 -0.05 -6.81
CA LYS A 72 -3.23 0.01 -8.27
C LYS A 72 -1.77 -0.09 -8.71
N GLN A 73 -1.51 -0.92 -9.70
CA GLN A 73 -0.24 -1.07 -10.39
C GLN A 73 -0.48 -0.75 -11.86
N ARG A 74 0.25 0.22 -12.40
CA ARG A 74 0.21 0.58 -13.81
C ARG A 74 1.56 0.28 -14.44
N ASN A 75 1.59 -0.55 -15.47
CA ASN A 75 2.75 -0.68 -16.34
C ASN A 75 2.74 0.47 -17.34
N LEU A 76 3.77 1.32 -17.31
CA LEU A 76 3.89 2.48 -18.17
C LEU A 76 4.42 2.11 -19.56
N LEU A 77 5.07 0.95 -19.73
CA LEU A 77 5.58 0.49 -21.03
C LEU A 77 4.46 -0.06 -21.93
N ILE A 78 3.63 -0.95 -21.38
CA ILE A 78 2.55 -1.62 -22.13
C ILE A 78 1.16 -1.03 -21.83
N GLY A 79 1.05 -0.11 -20.88
CA GLY A 79 -0.19 0.57 -20.53
C GLY A 79 -1.13 -0.20 -19.59
N ASP A 80 -0.80 -1.44 -19.24
CA ASP A 80 -1.65 -2.30 -18.41
C ASP A 80 -1.87 -1.75 -17.00
N ILE A 81 -3.08 -1.92 -16.47
CA ILE A 81 -3.45 -1.53 -15.11
C ILE A 81 -4.02 -2.73 -14.37
N THR A 82 -3.36 -3.11 -13.28
CA THR A 82 -3.86 -4.11 -12.33
C THR A 82 -4.32 -3.41 -11.07
N SER A 83 -5.50 -3.78 -10.55
CA SER A 83 -6.07 -3.19 -9.34
C SER A 83 -6.55 -4.27 -8.40
N ARG A 84 -6.28 -4.12 -7.10
CA ARG A 84 -6.73 -5.01 -6.03
C ARG A 84 -7.37 -4.20 -4.91
N LYS A 85 -8.46 -4.73 -4.35
CA LYS A 85 -9.19 -4.09 -3.25
C LYS A 85 -9.23 -5.05 -2.07
N PHE A 86 -9.00 -4.52 -0.87
CA PHE A 86 -9.03 -5.26 0.38
C PHE A 86 -9.99 -4.59 1.36
N LYS A 87 -10.68 -5.41 2.14
CA LYS A 87 -11.49 -4.99 3.27
C LYS A 87 -11.04 -5.77 4.50
N ASN A 88 -10.52 -5.07 5.50
CA ASN A 88 -9.94 -5.68 6.69
C ASN A 88 -10.67 -5.19 7.95
N LEU A 89 -10.92 -6.09 8.91
CA LEU A 89 -11.31 -5.72 10.27
C LEU A 89 -10.05 -5.66 11.12
N LEU A 90 -9.85 -4.54 11.82
CA LEU A 90 -8.66 -4.25 12.61
C LEU A 90 -9.08 -4.03 14.08
N PRO A 91 -9.08 -5.08 14.92
CA PRO A 91 -9.38 -4.93 16.34
C PRO A 91 -8.27 -4.17 17.06
N ILE A 92 -8.66 -3.42 18.10
CA ILE A 92 -7.74 -2.65 18.94
C ILE A 92 -8.04 -3.06 20.39
N ALA A 93 -6.99 -3.45 21.11
CA ALA A 93 -7.04 -3.67 22.54
C ALA A 93 -5.69 -3.24 23.13
N SER A 94 -5.71 -2.35 24.11
CA SER A 94 -4.53 -1.98 24.90
C SER A 94 -4.92 -1.83 26.37
N PHE A 95 -3.99 -2.15 27.25
CA PHE A 95 -4.14 -2.04 28.69
C PHE A 95 -2.82 -1.59 29.30
N GLN A 96 -2.85 -0.56 30.13
CA GLN A 96 -1.71 0.03 30.82
C GLN A 96 -2.05 0.32 32.28
#